data_AF-A0A0S2SNB9-F1
#
_entry.id   AF-A0A0S2SNB9-F1
#
_cell.length_a   1.000
_cell.length_b   1.000
_cell.length_c   1.000
_cell.angle_alpha   90.00
_cell.angle_beta   90.00
_cell.angle_gamma   90.00
#
_symmetry.space_group_name_H-M   'P 1'
#
loop_
_entity.id
_entity.type
_entity.pdbx_description
1 polymer ?
#
loop_
_entity_poly.entity_id
_entity_poly.type
_entity_poly.pdbx_seq_one_letter_code
_entity_poly.pdbx_strand_id
1 'polypeptide(L)'
;MAGRGLAMAIYVVRVATRAVNGDGCHEAMSLKGTHHISSTDRRHYPIFQHRMATSEDDSYAMNRFARASIVSSALVIESCGNCLLSDLDIPKKLYEELDKLPVLAKYETYLRLNEISNFNRGDHRVEKIVELIKLRNDFVHPKVNNIKTEIGQLEDMGHQYAMPMELTGEKWKALKIPKRGLFWSADNAKNVLVCVSDFLVYIFSNLLNKSDDEIQYILMSRVEFSNVCMPMTFDVFESEIEKAKSIGIDFGFLTSKSPNNQRQSDA
;
A
#
# COMPACT_ATOMS: atom_id res chain seq x y z
N MET A 1 -6.06 25.71 -32.11
CA MET A 1 -5.43 24.38 -32.11
C MET A 1 -4.27 24.42 -31.13
N ALA A 2 -4.45 23.87 -29.92
CA ALA A 2 -3.44 23.90 -28.87
C ALA A 2 -2.79 22.51 -28.74
N GLY A 3 -1.48 22.47 -28.95
CA GLY A 3 -0.68 21.26 -28.87
C GLY A 3 -0.72 20.65 -27.47
N ARG A 4 -1.07 19.37 -27.40
CA ARG A 4 -0.86 18.56 -26.19
C ARG A 4 0.63 18.27 -26.11
N GLY A 5 1.34 18.99 -25.25
CA GLY A 5 2.70 18.64 -24.86
C GLY A 5 2.67 17.27 -24.18
N LEU A 6 3.25 16.26 -24.83
CA LEU A 6 3.65 15.03 -24.15
C LEU A 6 4.77 15.41 -23.19
N ALA A 7 4.46 15.42 -21.88
CA ALA A 7 5.48 15.43 -20.86
C ALA A 7 6.22 14.09 -20.92
N MET A 8 7.35 14.05 -21.60
CA MET A 8 8.24 12.90 -21.64
C MET A 8 9.11 12.95 -20.38
N ALA A 9 8.67 12.27 -19.33
CA ALA A 9 9.51 12.05 -18.15
C ALA A 9 10.51 10.93 -18.48
N ILE A 10 11.79 11.27 -18.52
CA ILE A 10 12.89 10.32 -18.68
C ILE A 10 13.17 9.74 -17.30
N TYR A 11 12.83 8.47 -17.09
CA TYR A 11 13.13 7.77 -15.85
C TYR A 11 14.35 6.85 -16.06
N VAL A 12 15.32 6.95 -15.16
CA VAL A 12 16.46 6.03 -15.09
C VAL A 12 16.00 4.79 -14.33
N VAL A 13 15.80 3.68 -15.05
CA VAL A 13 15.37 2.39 -14.48
C VAL A 13 16.63 1.59 -14.11
N ARG A 14 16.78 1.20 -12.84
CA ARG A 14 17.84 0.26 -12.41
C ARG A 14 17.41 -1.16 -12.72
N VAL A 15 18.35 -1.95 -13.24
CA VAL A 15 18.11 -3.27 -13.83
C VAL A 15 18.48 -4.37 -12.83
N ALA A 16 17.52 -5.22 -12.49
CA ALA A 16 17.76 -6.56 -11.95
C ALA A 16 17.17 -7.57 -12.95
N THR A 17 18.01 -8.37 -13.60
CA THR A 17 17.58 -9.34 -14.62
C THR A 17 17.27 -10.68 -13.97
N ARG A 18 16.07 -11.23 -14.24
CA ARG A 18 15.77 -12.66 -14.05
C ARG A 18 15.44 -13.27 -15.42
N ALA A 19 16.16 -14.33 -15.79
CA ALA A 19 15.85 -15.09 -17.00
C ALA A 19 14.57 -15.90 -16.77
N VAL A 20 13.59 -15.74 -17.65
CA VAL A 20 12.41 -16.61 -17.71
C VAL A 20 12.82 -17.85 -18.51
N ASN A 21 12.65 -19.04 -17.92
CA ASN A 21 13.02 -20.33 -18.54
C ASN A 21 12.46 -20.45 -19.96
N GLY A 22 13.31 -20.78 -20.93
CA GLY A 22 12.91 -21.10 -22.30
C GLY A 22 14.09 -21.19 -23.27
N ASP A 23 14.35 -22.40 -23.76
CA ASP A 23 15.29 -22.74 -24.83
C ASP A 23 15.01 -21.98 -26.15
N GLY A 24 16.06 -21.70 -26.93
CA GLY A 24 15.94 -21.61 -28.38
C GLY A 24 16.10 -20.23 -29.03
N CYS A 25 17.24 -20.12 -29.72
CA CYS A 25 17.70 -19.15 -30.70
C CYS A 25 16.70 -18.36 -31.59
N HIS A 26 17.11 -17.11 -31.86
CA HIS A 26 16.93 -16.32 -33.09
C HIS A 26 15.51 -16.09 -33.63
N GLU A 27 14.82 -15.07 -33.12
CA GLU A 27 13.78 -14.37 -33.88
C GLU A 27 13.88 -12.84 -33.67
N ALA A 28 13.59 -12.10 -34.73
CA ALA A 28 13.75 -10.66 -34.84
C ALA A 28 13.08 -9.88 -33.70
N MET A 29 13.82 -8.91 -33.14
CA MET A 29 13.39 -7.99 -32.08
C MET A 29 12.16 -7.17 -32.52
N SER A 30 10.97 -7.71 -32.28
CA SER A 30 9.74 -6.94 -32.19
C SER A 30 9.61 -6.47 -30.74
N LEU A 31 9.92 -5.20 -30.49
CA LEU A 31 9.75 -4.53 -29.19
C LEU A 31 8.26 -4.36 -28.87
N LYS A 32 7.55 -5.45 -28.60
CA LYS A 32 6.24 -5.43 -27.94
C LYS A 32 6.49 -5.54 -26.44
N GLY A 33 6.80 -4.42 -25.81
CA GLY A 33 6.85 -4.34 -24.35
C GLY A 33 5.44 -4.34 -23.78
N THR A 34 5.10 -5.31 -22.93
CA THR A 34 3.87 -5.27 -22.15
C THR A 34 4.13 -4.45 -20.90
N HIS A 35 3.46 -3.31 -20.77
CA HIS A 35 3.49 -2.53 -19.54
C HIS A 35 2.48 -3.10 -18.55
N HIS A 36 2.94 -3.90 -17.62
CA HIS A 36 2.17 -4.20 -16.42
C HIS A 36 2.35 -3.03 -15.45
N ILE A 37 1.48 -2.02 -15.57
CA ILE A 37 1.33 -0.97 -14.56
C ILE A 37 0.70 -1.63 -13.35
N SER A 38 1.53 -2.24 -12.52
CA SER A 38 1.08 -2.62 -11.20
C SER A 38 0.95 -1.35 -10.34
N SER A 39 0.23 -1.49 -9.25
CA SER A 39 -0.13 -0.45 -8.28
C SER A 39 1.05 0.18 -7.50
N THR A 40 2.26 0.22 -8.06
CA THR A 40 3.49 0.65 -7.35
C THR A 40 3.42 2.08 -6.88
N ASP A 41 2.80 2.94 -7.69
CA ASP A 41 2.46 4.32 -7.35
C ASP A 41 1.60 4.39 -6.07
N ARG A 42 0.67 3.44 -5.89
CA ARG A 42 -0.23 3.43 -4.72
C ARG A 42 0.44 3.00 -3.42
N ARG A 43 1.63 2.39 -3.45
CA ARG A 43 2.29 1.76 -2.29
C ARG A 43 3.19 2.70 -1.50
N HIS A 44 3.92 3.59 -2.16
CA HIS A 44 4.66 4.65 -1.48
C HIS A 44 3.76 5.81 -1.07
N TYR A 45 2.62 5.98 -1.75
CA TYR A 45 1.70 7.08 -1.52
C TYR A 45 1.25 7.22 -0.06
N PRO A 46 0.82 6.17 0.68
CA PRO A 46 0.44 6.35 2.08
C PRO A 46 1.62 6.78 2.97
N ILE A 47 2.84 6.31 2.69
CA ILE A 47 4.06 6.75 3.41
C ILE A 47 4.29 8.25 3.19
N PHE A 48 4.22 8.69 1.93
CA PHE A 48 4.35 10.11 1.57
C PHE A 48 3.29 10.97 2.27
N GLN A 49 2.02 10.52 2.25
CA GLN A 49 0.92 11.24 2.90
C GLN A 49 1.10 11.30 4.43
N HIS A 50 1.57 10.23 5.07
CA HIS A 50 1.92 10.25 6.49
C HIS A 50 3.03 11.26 6.78
N ARG A 51 4.09 11.29 5.97
CA ARG A 51 5.19 12.25 6.11
C ARG A 51 4.68 13.70 6.00
N MET A 52 3.84 13.98 5.01
CA MET A 52 3.19 15.29 4.88
C MET A 52 2.35 15.62 6.11
N ALA A 53 1.58 14.65 6.64
CA ALA A 53 0.81 14.87 7.87
C ALA A 53 1.70 15.25 9.07
N THR A 54 2.91 14.70 9.17
CA THR A 54 3.85 15.02 10.25
C THR A 54 4.62 16.33 10.06
N SER A 55 4.68 16.87 8.84
CA SER A 55 5.44 18.09 8.54
C SER A 55 4.59 19.36 8.51
N GLU A 56 3.27 19.23 8.49
CA GLU A 56 2.36 20.37 8.48
C GLU A 56 2.05 20.86 9.89
N ASP A 57 2.11 22.17 10.08
CA ASP A 57 1.72 22.81 11.35
C ASP A 57 0.20 23.07 11.42
N ASP A 58 -0.46 23.19 10.27
CA ASP A 58 -1.91 23.40 10.21
C ASP A 58 -2.66 22.10 10.53
N SER A 59 -3.48 22.16 11.57
CA SER A 59 -4.28 21.01 12.04
C SER A 59 -5.20 20.45 10.95
N TYR A 60 -5.74 21.31 10.07
CA TYR A 60 -6.60 20.86 8.98
C TYR A 60 -5.81 20.13 7.89
N ALA A 61 -4.67 20.67 7.47
CA ALA A 61 -3.76 20.05 6.51
C ALA A 61 -3.22 18.71 7.04
N MET A 62 -2.76 18.67 8.29
CA MET A 62 -2.33 17.44 8.96
C MET A 62 -3.44 16.36 8.89
N ASN A 63 -4.65 16.70 9.33
CA ASN A 63 -5.77 15.75 9.34
C ASN A 63 -6.20 15.34 7.92
N ARG A 64 -6.06 16.21 6.92
CA ARG A 64 -6.30 15.88 5.51
C ARG A 64 -5.29 14.83 5.02
N PHE A 65 -4.00 15.04 5.29
CA PHE A 65 -2.95 14.11 4.90
C PHE A 65 -3.01 12.79 5.66
N ALA A 66 -3.34 12.81 6.96
CA ALA A 66 -3.59 11.61 7.75
C ALA A 66 -4.74 10.77 7.16
N ARG A 67 -5.85 11.42 6.77
CA ARG A 67 -6.95 10.73 6.10
C ARG A 67 -6.55 10.12 4.77
N ALA A 68 -5.80 10.85 3.95
CA ALA A 68 -5.27 10.32 2.69
C ALA A 68 -4.39 9.10 2.94
N SER A 69 -3.47 9.16 3.91
CA SER A 69 -2.59 8.05 4.28
C SER A 69 -3.36 6.79 4.68
N ILE A 70 -4.36 6.92 5.57
CA ILE A 70 -5.14 5.77 6.06
C ILE A 70 -5.93 5.12 4.93
N VAL A 71 -6.61 5.92 4.10
CA VAL A 71 -7.42 5.40 2.99
C VAL A 71 -6.52 4.75 1.93
N SER A 72 -5.39 5.37 1.59
CA SER A 72 -4.43 4.80 0.64
C SER A 72 -3.79 3.52 1.17
N SER A 73 -3.59 3.39 2.48
CA SER A 73 -3.11 2.14 3.10
C SER A 73 -4.09 0.99 2.89
N ALA A 74 -5.40 1.24 2.96
CA ALA A 74 -6.40 0.23 2.61
C ALA A 74 -6.33 -0.14 1.12
N LEU A 75 -6.15 0.84 0.23
CA LEU A 75 -6.00 0.59 -1.21
C LEU A 75 -4.75 -0.23 -1.55
N VAL A 76 -3.68 -0.15 -0.76
CA VAL A 76 -2.49 -1.01 -0.90
C VAL A 76 -2.84 -2.48 -0.70
N ILE A 77 -3.66 -2.81 0.30
CA ILE A 77 -4.09 -4.20 0.54
C ILE A 77 -4.93 -4.70 -0.63
N GLU A 78 -5.82 -3.87 -1.16
CA GLU A 78 -6.68 -4.21 -2.30
C GLU A 78 -5.87 -4.45 -3.56
N SER A 79 -4.94 -3.52 -3.83
CA SER A 79 -4.11 -3.60 -5.01
C SER A 79 -3.14 -4.77 -4.95
N CYS A 80 -2.62 -5.10 -3.76
CA CYS A 80 -1.83 -6.30 -3.53
C CYS A 80 -2.67 -7.58 -3.79
N GLY A 81 -3.93 -7.63 -3.34
CA GLY A 81 -4.83 -8.74 -3.67
C GLY A 81 -5.03 -8.92 -5.18
N ASN A 82 -5.10 -7.82 -5.94
CA ASN A 82 -5.19 -7.87 -7.40
C ASN A 82 -3.86 -8.31 -8.05
N CYS A 83 -2.73 -7.86 -7.52
CA CYS A 83 -1.40 -8.31 -7.95
C CYS A 83 -1.24 -9.82 -7.78
N LEU A 84 -1.69 -10.37 -6.64
CA LEU A 84 -1.70 -11.82 -6.40
C LEU A 84 -2.52 -12.57 -7.45
N LEU A 85 -3.74 -12.10 -7.77
CA LEU A 85 -4.54 -12.75 -8.82
C LEU A 85 -3.90 -12.64 -10.21
N SER A 86 -3.22 -11.52 -10.49
CA SER A 86 -2.54 -11.29 -11.78
C SER A 86 -1.27 -12.12 -11.95
N ASP A 87 -0.69 -12.59 -10.84
CA ASP A 87 0.47 -13.50 -10.83
C ASP A 87 0.06 -14.95 -11.15
N LEU A 88 -1.23 -15.28 -11.05
CA LEU A 88 -1.73 -16.60 -11.39
C LEU A 88 -1.82 -16.75 -12.92
N ASP A 89 -1.24 -17.82 -13.46
CA ASP A 89 -1.42 -18.20 -14.86
C ASP A 89 -2.79 -18.89 -15.05
N ILE A 90 -3.84 -18.07 -15.12
CA ILE A 90 -5.23 -18.53 -15.23
C ILE A 90 -5.93 -17.98 -16.49
N PRO A 91 -6.90 -18.70 -17.06
CA PRO A 91 -7.66 -18.22 -18.20
C PRO A 91 -8.39 -16.90 -17.88
N LYS A 92 -8.39 -15.96 -18.84
CA LYS A 92 -8.98 -14.62 -18.69
C LYS A 92 -10.41 -14.63 -18.13
N LYS A 93 -11.25 -15.56 -18.58
CA LYS A 93 -12.64 -15.68 -18.11
C LYS A 93 -12.71 -16.00 -16.60
N LEU A 94 -11.84 -16.89 -16.12
CA LEU A 94 -11.74 -17.22 -14.70
C LEU A 94 -11.18 -16.03 -13.92
N TYR A 95 -10.17 -15.33 -14.45
CA TYR A 95 -9.64 -14.11 -13.84
C TYR A 95 -10.73 -13.05 -13.63
N GLU A 96 -11.59 -12.80 -14.62
CA GLU A 96 -12.70 -11.83 -14.52
C GLU A 96 -13.75 -12.19 -13.45
N GLU A 97 -13.89 -13.48 -13.14
CA GLU A 97 -14.74 -13.96 -12.05
C GLU A 97 -14.04 -13.79 -10.69
N LEU A 98 -12.76 -14.15 -10.59
CA LEU A 98 -11.97 -14.01 -9.36
C LEU A 98 -11.71 -12.55 -8.98
N ASP A 99 -11.63 -11.64 -9.95
CA ASP A 99 -11.42 -10.21 -9.68
C ASP A 99 -12.61 -9.55 -8.95
N LYS A 100 -13.81 -10.16 -9.02
CA LYS A 100 -14.99 -9.69 -8.30
C LYS A 100 -15.01 -10.14 -6.83
N LEU A 101 -14.09 -10.99 -6.43
CA LEU A 101 -14.04 -11.48 -5.05
C LEU A 101 -13.72 -10.35 -4.07
N PRO A 102 -14.25 -10.44 -2.83
CA PRO A 102 -13.81 -9.58 -1.74
C PRO A 102 -12.29 -9.66 -1.55
N VAL A 103 -11.70 -8.55 -1.11
CA VAL A 103 -10.24 -8.39 -0.98
C VAL A 103 -9.56 -9.59 -0.32
N LEU A 104 -10.00 -9.99 0.89
CA LEU A 104 -9.41 -11.13 1.61
C LEU A 104 -9.64 -12.47 0.92
N ALA A 105 -10.73 -12.64 0.18
CA ALA A 105 -10.96 -13.84 -0.61
C ALA A 105 -9.97 -13.94 -1.78
N LYS A 106 -9.47 -12.82 -2.33
CA LYS A 106 -8.37 -12.84 -3.31
C LYS A 106 -7.09 -13.44 -2.73
N TYR A 107 -6.73 -13.03 -1.51
CA TYR A 107 -5.59 -13.61 -0.79
C TYR A 107 -5.79 -15.09 -0.48
N GLU A 108 -6.95 -15.50 0.03
CA GLU A 108 -7.24 -16.92 0.30
C GLU A 108 -7.20 -17.77 -0.98
N THR A 109 -7.77 -17.27 -2.08
CA THR A 109 -7.71 -17.95 -3.38
C THR A 109 -6.26 -18.14 -3.83
N TYR A 110 -5.43 -17.11 -3.74
CA TYR A 110 -4.01 -17.22 -4.09
C TYR A 110 -3.28 -18.25 -3.22
N LEU A 111 -3.50 -18.25 -1.90
CA LEU A 111 -2.91 -19.24 -1.00
C LEU A 111 -3.33 -20.67 -1.36
N ARG A 112 -4.62 -20.90 -1.61
CA ARG A 112 -5.13 -22.22 -1.98
C ARG A 112 -4.56 -22.74 -3.29
N LEU A 113 -4.39 -21.86 -4.29
CA LEU A 113 -3.80 -22.23 -5.57
C LEU A 113 -2.30 -22.50 -5.48
N ASN A 114 -1.63 -21.99 -4.44
CA ASN A 114 -0.25 -22.33 -4.09
C ASN A 114 -0.18 -23.47 -3.06
N GLU A 115 -1.25 -24.24 -2.88
CA GLU A 115 -1.35 -25.38 -1.94
C GLU A 115 -1.05 -25.03 -0.47
N ILE A 116 -1.20 -23.76 -0.11
CA ILE A 116 -1.00 -23.26 1.26
C ILE A 116 -2.35 -23.18 1.97
N SER A 117 -2.37 -23.61 3.24
CA SER A 117 -3.55 -23.47 4.09
C SER A 117 -3.97 -22.00 4.20
N ASN A 118 -5.28 -21.73 4.23
CA ASN A 118 -5.78 -20.37 4.41
C ASN A 118 -5.16 -19.71 5.66
N PHE A 119 -4.95 -18.40 5.62
CA PHE A 119 -4.54 -17.67 6.82
C PHE A 119 -5.62 -17.76 7.90
N ASN A 120 -5.19 -17.84 9.17
CA ASN A 120 -6.09 -17.84 10.30
C ASN A 120 -6.82 -16.49 10.41
N ARG A 121 -8.16 -16.49 10.28
CA ARG A 121 -8.97 -15.28 10.39
C ARG A 121 -9.04 -14.68 11.80
N GLY A 122 -8.69 -15.47 12.83
CA GLY A 122 -8.50 -15.00 14.20
C GLY A 122 -7.08 -14.49 14.49
N ASP A 123 -6.19 -14.45 13.49
CA ASP A 123 -4.90 -13.79 13.66
C ASP A 123 -5.11 -12.27 13.74
N HIS A 124 -4.56 -11.65 14.78
CA HIS A 124 -4.68 -10.21 15.02
C HIS A 124 -4.28 -9.33 13.83
N ARG A 125 -3.33 -9.77 12.99
CA ARG A 125 -2.93 -9.05 11.75
C ARG A 125 -4.07 -9.08 10.74
N VAL A 126 -4.73 -10.22 10.57
CA VAL A 126 -5.88 -10.38 9.67
C VAL A 126 -7.07 -9.58 10.19
N GLU A 127 -7.35 -9.61 11.49
CA GLU A 127 -8.44 -8.84 12.11
C GLU A 127 -8.27 -7.32 11.88
N LYS A 128 -7.04 -6.80 12.05
CA LYS A 128 -6.71 -5.41 11.74
C LYS A 128 -7.01 -5.05 10.29
N ILE A 129 -6.66 -5.93 9.33
CA ILE A 129 -6.95 -5.70 7.91
C ILE A 129 -8.46 -5.79 7.61
N VAL A 130 -9.18 -6.72 8.25
CA VAL A 130 -10.66 -6.78 8.13
C VAL A 130 -11.28 -5.44 8.56
N GLU A 131 -10.84 -4.89 9.69
CA GLU A 131 -11.30 -3.58 10.15
C GLU A 131 -10.86 -2.46 9.22
N LEU A 132 -9.65 -2.52 8.63
CA LEU A 132 -9.16 -1.50 7.70
C LEU A 132 -9.99 -1.44 6.41
N ILE A 133 -10.35 -2.60 5.86
CA ILE A 133 -11.23 -2.69 4.68
C ILE A 133 -12.63 -2.13 5.00
N LYS A 134 -13.18 -2.46 6.17
CA LYS A 134 -14.47 -1.91 6.62
C LYS A 134 -14.40 -0.39 6.80
N LEU A 135 -13.34 0.10 7.45
CA LEU A 135 -13.06 1.51 7.62
C LEU A 135 -13.02 2.25 6.29
N ARG A 136 -12.33 1.70 5.28
CA ARG A 136 -12.31 2.28 3.92
C ARG A 136 -13.72 2.38 3.36
N ASN A 137 -14.49 1.29 3.43
CA ASN A 137 -15.86 1.24 2.90
C ASN A 137 -16.78 2.26 3.58
N ASP A 138 -16.74 2.36 4.91
CA ASP A 138 -17.52 3.34 5.67
C ASP A 138 -17.10 4.79 5.36
N PHE A 139 -15.83 5.01 5.04
CA PHE A 139 -15.33 6.33 4.67
C PHE A 139 -15.77 6.77 3.27
N VAL A 140 -15.74 5.87 2.28
CA VAL A 140 -16.15 6.18 0.90
C VAL A 140 -17.66 6.11 0.68
N HIS A 141 -18.39 5.44 1.57
CA HIS A 141 -19.85 5.36 1.57
C HIS A 141 -20.40 5.87 2.91
N PRO A 142 -20.30 7.20 3.17
CA PRO A 142 -20.65 7.77 4.46
C PRO A 142 -22.14 7.55 4.77
N LYS A 143 -22.41 6.90 5.90
CA LYS A 143 -23.75 6.81 6.47
C LYS A 143 -23.97 7.97 7.45
N VAL A 144 -25.19 8.51 7.48
CA VAL A 144 -25.59 9.49 8.50
C VAL A 144 -25.42 8.85 9.88
N ASN A 145 -24.69 9.53 10.75
CA ASN A 145 -24.38 9.04 12.08
C ASN A 145 -24.34 10.20 13.06
N ASN A 146 -24.91 9.98 14.24
CA ASN A 146 -24.87 10.95 15.33
C ASN A 146 -23.58 10.73 16.14
N ILE A 147 -22.80 11.79 16.34
CA ILE A 147 -21.67 11.79 17.26
C ILE A 147 -22.23 12.22 18.63
N LYS A 148 -21.89 11.47 19.68
CA LYS A 148 -22.20 11.90 21.04
C LYS A 148 -21.31 13.09 21.35
N THR A 149 -21.95 14.20 21.67
CA THR A 149 -21.29 15.46 21.99
C THR A 149 -21.69 15.84 23.40
N GLU A 150 -20.71 16.01 24.27
CA GLU A 150 -20.92 16.62 25.58
C GLU A 150 -20.59 18.10 25.45
N ILE A 151 -21.58 18.94 25.77
CA ILE A 151 -21.46 20.40 25.67
C ILE A 151 -21.23 20.92 27.07
N GLY A 152 -20.07 21.54 27.29
CA GLY A 152 -19.74 22.19 28.56
C GLY A 152 -20.44 23.54 28.72
N GLN A 153 -20.17 24.20 29.84
CA GLN A 153 -20.76 25.51 30.13
C GLN A 153 -20.17 26.59 29.21
N LEU A 154 -20.99 27.59 28.88
CA LEU A 154 -20.56 28.74 28.08
C LEU A 154 -19.51 29.53 28.86
N GLU A 155 -18.34 29.71 28.27
CA GLU A 155 -17.25 30.50 28.82
C GLU A 155 -17.22 31.87 28.14
N ASP A 156 -17.29 32.93 28.94
CA ASP A 156 -17.14 34.31 28.46
C ASP A 156 -15.66 34.65 28.29
N MET A 157 -15.24 34.84 27.04
CA MET A 157 -13.87 35.23 26.66
C MET A 157 -13.81 36.74 26.32
N GLY A 158 -14.72 37.55 26.87
CA GLY A 158 -14.79 39.00 26.73
C GLY A 158 -15.53 39.45 25.48
N HIS A 159 -14.90 39.32 24.30
CA HIS A 159 -15.53 39.70 23.03
C HIS A 159 -16.16 38.51 22.27
N GLN A 160 -15.96 37.29 22.78
CA GLN A 160 -16.45 36.04 22.21
C GLN A 160 -16.92 35.13 23.35
N TYR A 161 -17.88 34.26 23.04
CA TYR A 161 -18.23 33.15 23.93
C TYR A 161 -17.59 31.87 23.37
N ALA A 162 -16.91 31.13 24.24
CA ALA A 162 -16.43 29.79 23.94
C ALA A 162 -17.42 28.76 24.49
N MET A 163 -17.73 27.75 23.69
CA MET A 163 -18.54 26.61 24.12
C MET A 163 -17.65 25.36 24.00
N PRO A 164 -17.08 24.87 25.12
CA PRO A 164 -16.27 23.66 25.07
C PRO A 164 -17.16 22.48 24.68
N MET A 165 -16.73 21.73 23.66
CA MET A 165 -17.42 20.55 23.16
C MET A 165 -16.47 19.36 23.21
N GLU A 166 -16.84 18.32 23.94
CA GLU A 166 -16.12 17.06 23.92
C GLU A 166 -16.84 16.08 22.97
N LEU A 167 -16.09 15.58 22.00
CA LEU A 167 -16.58 14.64 20.99
C LEU A 167 -16.02 13.24 21.28
N THR A 168 -16.84 12.36 21.86
CA THR A 168 -16.41 11.00 22.17
C THR A 168 -16.60 10.09 20.96
N GLY A 169 -15.50 9.81 20.26
CA GLY A 169 -15.48 8.92 19.10
C GLY A 169 -15.30 7.45 19.47
N GLU A 170 -16.19 6.57 18.99
CA GLU A 170 -15.95 5.12 19.05
C GLU A 170 -14.65 4.75 18.30
N LYS A 171 -13.88 3.81 18.85
CA LYS A 171 -12.67 3.27 18.22
C LYS A 171 -12.94 1.88 17.63
N TRP A 172 -12.16 1.54 16.61
CA TRP A 172 -12.04 0.17 16.10
C TRP A 172 -11.34 -0.72 17.14
N LYS A 173 -11.74 -1.99 17.26
CA LYS A 173 -11.27 -2.86 18.36
C LYS A 173 -9.83 -3.31 18.12
N ALA A 174 -9.53 -3.79 16.92
CA ALA A 174 -8.22 -4.30 16.55
C ALA A 174 -7.26 -3.19 16.10
N LEU A 175 -7.73 -2.24 15.29
CA LEU A 175 -6.92 -1.10 14.82
C LEU A 175 -6.68 -0.03 15.89
N LYS A 176 -7.54 0.04 16.91
CA LYS A 176 -7.47 1.02 18.01
C LYS A 176 -7.50 2.50 17.58
N ILE A 177 -7.90 2.78 16.33
CA ILE A 177 -8.09 4.14 15.81
C ILE A 177 -9.57 4.55 15.84
N PRO A 178 -9.89 5.85 15.84
CA PRO A 178 -11.28 6.32 15.77
C PRO A 178 -12.00 5.80 14.52
N LYS A 179 -13.29 5.46 14.64
CA LYS A 179 -14.12 5.06 13.50
C LYS A 179 -14.41 6.21 12.54
N ARG A 180 -14.37 7.45 13.04
CA ARG A 180 -14.68 8.65 12.28
C ARG A 180 -13.41 9.26 11.73
N GLY A 181 -13.40 9.50 10.42
CA GLY A 181 -12.31 10.18 9.73
C GLY A 181 -11.99 11.57 10.26
N LEU A 182 -12.94 12.22 10.94
CA LEU A 182 -12.74 13.53 11.58
C LEU A 182 -11.64 13.50 12.65
N PHE A 183 -11.46 12.38 13.35
CA PHE A 183 -10.49 12.25 14.45
C PHE A 183 -9.19 11.55 14.03
N TRP A 184 -8.94 11.41 12.73
CA TRP A 184 -7.72 10.74 12.26
C TRP A 184 -6.53 11.71 12.26
N SER A 185 -5.54 11.38 13.10
CA SER A 185 -4.27 12.10 13.22
C SER A 185 -3.13 11.38 12.49
N ALA A 186 -1.96 12.02 12.41
CA ALA A 186 -0.74 11.43 11.89
C ALA A 186 -0.37 10.11 12.62
N ASP A 187 -0.52 10.05 13.94
CA ASP A 187 -0.27 8.83 14.71
C ASP A 187 -1.21 7.67 14.32
N ASN A 188 -2.48 7.98 14.05
CA ASN A 188 -3.42 6.98 13.57
C ASN A 188 -2.99 6.46 12.18
N ALA A 189 -2.52 7.34 11.31
CA ALA A 189 -1.97 6.96 10.01
C ALA A 189 -0.72 6.08 10.13
N LYS A 190 0.20 6.41 11.04
CA LYS A 190 1.36 5.58 11.37
C LYS A 190 0.95 4.17 11.79
N ASN A 191 0.02 4.06 12.74
CA ASN A 191 -0.46 2.77 13.25
C ASN A 191 -1.07 1.90 12.14
N VAL A 192 -1.83 2.51 11.22
CA VAL A 192 -2.38 1.80 10.06
C VAL A 192 -1.28 1.33 9.11
N LEU A 193 -0.29 2.16 8.83
CA LEU A 193 0.84 1.80 7.98
C LEU A 193 1.62 0.60 8.55
N VAL A 194 1.90 0.60 9.85
CA VAL A 194 2.53 -0.54 10.54
C VAL A 194 1.67 -1.80 10.42
N CYS A 195 0.35 -1.69 10.61
CA CYS A 195 -0.54 -2.83 10.46
C CYS A 195 -0.54 -3.40 9.03
N VAL A 196 -0.43 -2.54 8.01
CA VAL A 196 -0.33 -2.95 6.61
C VAL A 196 1.02 -3.63 6.34
N SER A 197 2.14 -3.06 6.77
CA SER A 197 3.46 -3.69 6.60
C SER A 197 3.52 -5.06 7.27
N ASP A 198 3.06 -5.16 8.52
CA ASP A 198 3.08 -6.41 9.29
C ASP A 198 2.25 -7.51 8.62
N PHE A 199 1.10 -7.14 8.04
CA PHE A 199 0.26 -8.08 7.32
C PHE A 199 0.92 -8.55 6.02
N LEU A 200 1.54 -7.65 5.24
CA LEU A 200 2.21 -8.05 4.00
C LEU A 200 3.43 -8.94 4.29
N VAL A 201 4.23 -8.63 5.30
CA VAL A 201 5.33 -9.49 5.75
C VAL A 201 4.79 -10.87 6.17
N TYR A 202 3.68 -10.91 6.92
CA TYR A 202 3.05 -12.17 7.30
C TYR A 202 2.60 -13.00 6.08
N ILE A 203 1.95 -12.38 5.09
CA ILE A 203 1.51 -13.09 3.89
C ILE A 203 2.70 -13.59 3.07
N PHE A 204 3.64 -12.70 2.75
CA PHE A 204 4.72 -13.00 1.79
C PHE A 204 5.86 -13.80 2.40
N SER A 205 6.37 -13.38 3.55
CA SER A 205 7.54 -13.99 4.17
C SER A 205 7.15 -15.21 5.03
N ASN A 206 6.04 -15.15 5.77
CA ASN A 206 5.71 -16.23 6.71
C ASN A 206 4.83 -17.32 6.10
N LEU A 207 3.83 -16.97 5.28
CA LEU A 207 2.92 -17.97 4.69
C LEU A 207 3.40 -18.46 3.33
N LEU A 208 3.75 -17.53 2.42
CA LEU A 208 4.19 -17.86 1.07
C LEU A 208 5.68 -18.21 0.98
N ASN A 209 6.47 -17.87 2.00
CA ASN A 209 7.92 -18.06 2.05
C ASN A 209 8.64 -17.56 0.77
N LYS A 210 8.19 -16.42 0.22
CA LYS A 210 8.76 -15.81 -0.98
C LYS A 210 9.98 -14.96 -0.63
N SER A 211 10.97 -14.98 -1.52
CA SER A 211 12.12 -14.08 -1.49
C SER A 211 11.74 -12.64 -1.86
N ASP A 212 12.54 -11.66 -1.46
CA ASP A 212 12.31 -10.25 -1.80
C ASP A 212 12.18 -10.04 -3.32
N ASP A 213 12.98 -10.73 -4.13
CA ASP A 213 12.92 -10.65 -5.60
C ASP A 213 11.59 -11.18 -6.16
N GLU A 214 11.05 -12.25 -5.59
CA GLU A 214 9.73 -12.79 -5.98
C GLU A 214 8.59 -11.86 -5.56
N ILE A 215 8.71 -11.27 -4.36
CA ILE A 215 7.75 -10.28 -3.88
C ILE A 215 7.77 -9.06 -4.81
N GLN A 216 8.95 -8.57 -5.20
CA GLN A 216 9.11 -7.47 -6.14
C GLN A 216 8.54 -7.82 -7.52
N TYR A 217 8.73 -9.04 -8.00
CA TYR A 217 8.15 -9.48 -9.27
C TYR A 217 6.61 -9.44 -9.29
N ILE A 218 5.99 -9.93 -8.21
CA ILE A 218 4.53 -9.93 -8.04
C ILE A 218 4.01 -8.50 -7.88
N LEU A 219 4.69 -7.75 -7.02
CA LEU A 219 4.21 -6.47 -6.57
C LEU A 219 4.57 -5.38 -7.56
N MET A 220 5.83 -5.14 -7.90
CA MET A 220 6.30 -3.94 -8.61
C MET A 220 5.84 -3.84 -10.06
N SER A 221 5.77 -2.61 -10.55
CA SER A 221 5.46 -2.34 -11.95
C SER A 221 6.65 -2.81 -12.73
N ARG A 222 6.43 -3.46 -13.86
CA ARG A 222 7.53 -4.07 -14.60
C ARG A 222 7.35 -3.88 -16.09
N VAL A 223 8.48 -3.90 -16.77
CA VAL A 223 8.52 -3.97 -18.22
C VAL A 223 9.02 -5.35 -18.60
N GLU A 224 8.25 -6.02 -19.43
CA GLU A 224 8.57 -7.36 -19.92
C GLU A 224 8.93 -7.25 -21.41
N PHE A 225 10.07 -7.82 -21.79
CA PHE A 225 10.50 -7.94 -23.18
C PHE A 225 11.18 -9.29 -23.38
N SER A 226 10.61 -10.09 -24.28
CA SER A 226 11.04 -11.47 -24.54
C SER A 226 11.14 -12.27 -23.24
N ASN A 227 12.36 -12.61 -22.81
CA ASN A 227 12.63 -13.51 -21.70
C ASN A 227 13.11 -12.74 -20.46
N VAL A 228 13.00 -11.41 -20.49
CA VAL A 228 13.49 -10.50 -19.45
C VAL A 228 12.31 -9.76 -18.85
N CYS A 229 12.21 -9.84 -17.53
CA CYS A 229 11.32 -9.03 -16.73
C CYS A 229 12.15 -8.03 -15.91
N MET A 230 11.84 -6.74 -16.02
CA MET A 230 12.53 -5.69 -15.26
C MET A 230 11.54 -4.95 -14.35
N PRO A 231 11.64 -5.10 -13.02
CA PRO A 231 10.88 -4.26 -12.10
C PRO A 231 11.36 -2.81 -12.23
N MET A 232 10.41 -1.88 -12.26
CA MET A 232 10.66 -0.44 -12.27
C MET A 232 10.82 0.03 -10.84
N THR A 233 12.07 0.24 -10.43
CA THR A 233 12.40 0.92 -9.18
C THR A 233 12.58 2.42 -9.45
N PHE A 234 12.25 3.24 -8.47
CA PHE A 234 12.47 4.69 -8.52
C PHE A 234 13.19 5.10 -7.23
N ASP A 235 14.32 5.80 -7.34
CA ASP A 235 15.15 6.21 -6.20
C ASP A 235 14.34 6.98 -5.14
N VAL A 236 13.36 7.76 -5.58
CA VAL A 236 12.44 8.50 -4.69
C VAL A 236 11.68 7.54 -3.77
N PHE A 237 11.23 6.39 -4.29
CA PHE A 237 10.47 5.41 -3.52
C PHE A 237 11.35 4.69 -2.50
N GLU A 238 12.57 4.32 -2.89
CA GLU A 238 13.54 3.71 -1.98
C GLU A 238 13.87 4.65 -0.82
N SER A 239 14.08 5.94 -1.13
CA SER A 239 14.36 6.95 -0.10
C SER A 239 13.20 7.12 0.89
N GLU A 240 11.94 7.00 0.45
CA GLU A 240 10.77 7.10 1.32
C GLU A 240 10.58 5.83 2.16
N ILE A 241 10.85 4.65 1.59
CA ILE A 241 10.79 3.38 2.33
C ILE A 241 11.86 3.35 3.44
N GLU A 242 13.08 3.79 3.15
CA GLU A 242 14.16 3.85 4.15
C GLU A 242 13.83 4.84 5.28
N LYS A 243 13.24 6.00 4.96
CA LYS A 243 12.73 6.92 6.00
C LYS A 243 11.61 6.29 6.82
N ALA A 244 10.69 5.58 6.18
CA ALA A 244 9.58 4.89 6.86
C ALA A 244 10.08 3.82 7.84
N LYS A 245 11.20 3.17 7.52
CA LYS A 245 11.82 2.19 8.41
C LYS A 245 12.23 2.78 9.75
N SER A 246 12.74 4.02 9.77
CA SER A 246 13.12 4.72 11.00
C SER A 246 11.96 4.95 11.97
N ILE A 247 10.72 4.96 11.47
CA ILE A 247 9.50 5.11 12.26
C ILE A 247 8.77 3.79 12.51
N GLY A 248 9.39 2.65 12.19
CA GLY A 248 8.87 1.30 12.46
C GLY A 248 7.95 0.73 11.38
N ILE A 249 7.95 1.31 10.17
CA ILE A 249 7.17 0.81 9.03
C ILE A 249 8.13 0.07 8.10
N ASP A 250 7.98 -1.25 7.98
CA ASP A 250 8.92 -2.08 7.20
C ASP A 250 8.33 -2.53 5.86
N PHE A 251 8.74 -1.83 4.79
CA PHE A 251 8.54 -2.26 3.42
C PHE A 251 9.87 -2.62 2.73
N GLY A 252 10.87 -3.06 3.50
CA GLY A 252 12.21 -3.35 2.99
C GLY A 252 12.24 -4.37 1.85
N PHE A 253 11.28 -5.29 1.82
CA PHE A 253 11.10 -6.26 0.73
C PHE A 253 10.81 -5.62 -0.65
N LEU A 254 10.43 -4.34 -0.70
CA LEU A 254 10.23 -3.57 -1.94
C LEU A 254 11.47 -2.79 -2.39
N THR A 255 12.57 -2.85 -1.66
CA THR A 255 13.80 -2.12 -2.00
C THR A 255 14.75 -3.00 -2.79
N SER A 256 15.35 -2.45 -3.85
CA SER A 256 16.40 -3.16 -4.58
C SER A 256 17.71 -3.06 -3.80
N LYS A 257 17.86 -3.85 -2.74
CA LYS A 257 19.18 -4.02 -2.12
C LYS A 257 20.08 -4.72 -3.12
N SER A 258 20.84 -3.94 -3.88
CA SER A 258 21.91 -4.48 -4.70
C SER A 258 22.88 -5.22 -3.77
N PRO A 259 23.21 -6.51 -4.02
CA PRO A 259 24.17 -7.25 -3.20
C PRO A 259 25.62 -6.72 -3.25
N ASN A 260 25.91 -5.58 -3.88
CA ASN A 260 27.28 -5.26 -4.34
C ASN A 260 27.78 -3.83 -4.07
N ASN A 261 27.54 -3.28 -2.87
CA ASN A 261 28.24 -2.06 -2.43
C ASN A 261 29.16 -2.27 -1.20
N GLN A 262 29.57 -3.51 -0.91
CA GLN A 262 30.58 -3.82 0.13
C GLN A 262 31.92 -4.31 -0.42
N ARG A 263 32.21 -4.14 -1.71
CA ARG A 263 33.55 -4.40 -2.27
C ARG A 263 34.07 -3.20 -3.04
N GLN A 264 34.38 -2.11 -2.32
CA GLN A 264 35.34 -1.09 -2.73
C GLN A 264 35.58 -0.12 -1.56
N SER A 265 36.17 -0.64 -0.49
CA SER A 265 36.89 0.18 0.52
C SER A 265 38.09 -0.57 1.10
N ASP A 266 38.66 -1.50 0.32
CA ASP A 266 39.97 -2.11 0.59
C ASP A 266 40.77 -2.04 -0.73
N ALA A 267 41.37 -0.88 -0.97
CA ALA A 267 42.49 -0.66 -1.88
C ALA A 267 43.20 0.64 -1.49
#